data_AF-A0A392NJA9-F1
#
_entry.id   AF-A0A392NJA9-F1
#
_cell.length_a   1.000
_cell.length_b   1.000
_cell.length_c   1.000
_cell.angle_alpha   90.00
_cell.angle_beta   90.00
_cell.angle_gamma   90.00
#
_symmetry.space_group_name_H-M   'P 1'
#
loop_
_entity.id
_entity.type
_entity.pdbx_description
1 polymer ?
#
loop_
_entity_poly.entity_id
_entity_poly.type
_entity_poly.pdbx_seq_one_letter_code
_entity_poly.pdbx_strand_id
1 'polypeptide(L)'
;MKNVTELEYMTSDILDATSPLNRVSHYREKTWYYDSMTVVTKGIKMTLVKIPTILVIIDLSRNKFEGEIPDVIGELHALVGLNLSHNRLTGHIPKSMGNLTNLESLDLSSNMLIGVIPTELTNLNSLEVLNLSNNHLVGEIPKGKQFNTFSNDSYEGN
;
A
#
# COMPACT_ATOMS: atom_id res chain seq x y z
N MET A 1 -23.68 -12.77 27.74
CA MET A 1 -22.40 -12.26 27.19
C MET A 1 -22.78 -11.31 26.08
N LYS A 2 -22.55 -10.01 26.26
CA LYS A 2 -23.06 -8.94 25.37
C LYS A 2 -21.99 -8.53 24.36
N ASN A 3 -22.42 -8.38 23.10
CA ASN A 3 -21.75 -7.62 22.04
C ASN A 3 -21.39 -6.21 22.51
N VAL A 4 -20.21 -5.71 22.11
CA VAL A 4 -19.96 -4.28 21.95
C VAL A 4 -19.00 -4.10 20.77
N THR A 5 -19.53 -3.76 19.60
CA THR A 5 -18.85 -3.00 18.55
C THR A 5 -18.90 -1.54 18.97
N GLU A 6 -17.76 -0.94 19.27
CA GLU A 6 -17.64 0.51 19.48
C GLU A 6 -16.61 1.04 18.46
N LEU A 7 -17.13 1.70 17.43
CA LEU A 7 -16.38 2.58 16.54
C LEU A 7 -16.45 3.97 17.18
N GLU A 8 -15.38 4.40 17.83
CA GLU A 8 -15.25 5.79 18.26
C GLU A 8 -14.77 6.65 17.09
N TYR A 9 -15.70 7.36 16.45
CA TYR A 9 -15.36 8.52 15.62
C TYR A 9 -15.16 9.72 16.55
N MET A 10 -13.92 10.20 16.69
CA MET A 10 -13.66 11.47 17.35
C MET A 10 -14.04 12.62 16.41
N THR A 11 -15.16 13.26 16.71
CA THR A 11 -15.59 14.55 16.16
C THR A 11 -14.69 15.68 16.71
N SER A 12 -14.12 16.51 15.85
CA SER A 12 -13.45 17.74 16.27
C SER A 12 -14.44 18.91 16.30
N ASP A 13 -14.78 19.38 17.50
CA ASP A 13 -15.58 20.60 17.71
C ASP A 13 -14.69 21.87 17.78
N ILE A 14 -15.08 22.83 16.91
CA ILE A 14 -15.22 24.30 17.08
C ILE A 14 -13.97 25.18 17.28
N LEU A 15 -13.82 26.14 16.36
CA LEU A 15 -13.67 27.57 16.71
C LEU A 15 -14.54 28.43 15.75
N ASP A 16 -15.59 29.03 16.33
CA ASP A 16 -16.37 30.15 15.79
C ASP A 16 -15.56 31.45 15.94
N ALA A 17 -15.61 32.31 14.91
CA ALA A 17 -15.04 33.66 14.98
C ALA A 17 -15.78 34.63 14.03
N THR A 18 -16.92 35.13 14.49
CA THR A 18 -17.50 36.39 14.01
C THR A 18 -16.77 37.60 14.62
N SER A 19 -15.79 38.20 13.93
CA SER A 19 -15.46 39.64 14.03
C SER A 19 -14.51 40.11 12.90
N PRO A 20 -14.71 41.31 12.32
CA PRO A 20 -13.99 41.77 11.13
C PRO A 20 -12.73 42.58 11.47
N LEU A 21 -11.76 42.57 10.55
CA LEU A 21 -10.48 43.32 10.48
C LEU A 21 -9.22 42.53 10.88
N ASN A 22 -8.65 41.79 9.92
CA ASN A 22 -7.31 42.13 9.44
C ASN A 22 -7.00 41.44 8.12
N ARG A 23 -6.84 42.27 7.09
CA ARG A 23 -6.33 41.91 5.77
C ARG A 23 -4.82 42.07 5.83
N VAL A 24 -4.04 41.02 5.54
CA VAL A 24 -2.74 41.06 4.81
C VAL A 24 -2.14 39.65 4.67
N SER A 25 -1.69 39.38 3.43
CA SER A 25 -0.76 38.35 2.92
C SER A 25 -1.18 36.87 2.86
N HIS A 26 -1.08 36.37 1.62
CA HIS A 26 -1.18 34.97 1.20
C HIS A 26 -0.14 34.08 1.87
N TYR A 27 -0.61 33.18 2.73
CA TYR A 27 -0.06 31.83 2.85
C TYR A 27 -1.26 30.89 2.95
N ARG A 28 -1.47 30.05 1.94
CA ARG A 28 -2.37 28.90 2.09
C ARG A 28 -1.77 28.05 3.20
N GLU A 29 -2.41 28.05 4.37
CA GLU A 29 -2.09 27.09 5.42
C GLU A 29 -2.20 25.69 4.81
N LYS A 30 -1.05 25.01 4.66
CA LYS A 30 -1.02 23.59 4.39
C LYS A 30 -1.65 22.93 5.62
N THR A 31 -2.89 22.49 5.50
CA THR A 31 -3.48 21.52 6.43
C THR A 31 -2.62 20.26 6.35
N TRP A 32 -1.86 20.01 7.40
CA TRP A 32 -1.05 18.81 7.55
C TRP A 32 -2.00 17.64 7.81
N TYR A 33 -2.14 16.73 6.84
CA TYR A 33 -2.82 15.46 7.08
C TYR A 33 -1.92 14.61 7.99
N TYR A 34 -2.36 14.37 9.23
CA TYR A 34 -1.74 13.42 10.13
C TYR A 34 -2.41 12.07 9.91
N ASP A 35 -1.83 11.23 9.05
CA ASP A 35 -2.21 9.83 9.01
C ASP A 35 -1.10 8.98 9.60
N SER A 36 -1.47 8.02 10.44
CA SER A 36 -0.56 7.08 11.08
C SER A 36 -1.01 5.68 10.72
N MET A 37 -0.16 4.93 10.02
CA MET A 37 -0.46 3.54 9.74
C MET A 37 -0.08 2.68 10.95
N THR A 38 -1.01 1.85 11.41
CA THR A 38 -0.71 0.82 12.40
C THR A 38 -0.48 -0.50 11.68
N VAL A 39 0.75 -1.00 11.74
CA VAL A 39 1.11 -2.34 11.26
C VAL A 39 1.08 -3.28 12.46
N VAL A 40 0.25 -4.33 12.39
CA VAL A 40 0.19 -5.34 13.46
C VAL A 40 0.79 -6.64 12.96
N THR A 41 1.90 -7.06 13.56
CA THR A 41 2.59 -8.31 13.18
C THR A 41 2.86 -9.15 14.42
N LYS A 42 2.39 -10.40 14.45
CA LYS A 42 2.59 -11.34 15.57
C LYS A 42 2.14 -10.76 16.93
N GLY A 43 1.05 -9.99 16.93
CA GLY A 43 0.54 -9.31 18.13
C GLY A 43 1.31 -8.04 18.53
N ILE A 44 2.39 -7.70 17.82
CA ILE A 44 3.14 -6.45 18.02
C ILE A 44 2.51 -5.38 17.15
N LYS A 45 1.93 -4.36 17.80
CA LYS A 45 1.45 -3.16 17.12
C LYS A 45 2.63 -2.21 16.93
N MET A 46 2.91 -1.87 15.69
CA MET A 46 3.88 -0.85 15.30
C MET A 46 3.10 0.31 14.71
N THR A 47 3.13 1.46 15.37
CA THR A 47 2.52 2.69 14.85
C THR A 47 3.59 3.49 14.15
N LEU A 48 3.44 3.67 12.84
CA LEU A 48 4.31 4.53 12.04
C LEU A 48 3.86 5.98 12.23
N VAL A 49 4.32 6.59 13.32
CA VAL A 49 4.02 7.99 13.62
C VAL A 49 5.04 8.84 12.86
N LYS A 50 4.56 9.57 11.83
CA LYS A 50 5.27 10.65 11.10
C LYS A 50 6.16 10.15 9.95
N ILE A 51 5.63 10.13 8.72
CA ILE A 51 6.46 10.08 7.51
C ILE A 51 6.37 11.44 6.81
N PRO A 52 7.40 12.29 6.88
CA PRO A 52 7.43 13.53 6.10
C PRO A 52 7.58 13.18 4.61
N THR A 53 6.48 13.14 3.86
CA THR A 53 6.36 13.23 2.38
C THR A 53 7.41 12.49 1.51
N ILE A 54 8.08 11.46 2.00
CA ILE A 54 9.10 10.68 1.28
C ILE A 54 9.13 9.26 1.86
N LEU A 55 8.01 8.52 1.83
CA LEU A 55 8.11 7.05 1.87
C LEU A 55 8.29 6.58 0.44
N VAL A 56 9.52 6.64 -0.04
CA VAL A 56 9.85 6.22 -1.40
C VAL A 56 9.88 4.70 -1.44
N ILE A 57 10.33 4.02 -0.38
CA ILE A 57 10.51 2.56 -0.39
C ILE A 57 10.05 1.95 0.93
N ILE A 58 9.26 0.87 0.84
CA ILE A 58 9.00 -0.07 1.93
C ILE A 58 9.72 -1.37 1.59
N ASP A 59 10.66 -1.78 2.44
CA ASP A 59 11.25 -3.11 2.39
C ASP A 59 10.96 -3.86 3.68
N LEU A 60 10.13 -4.91 3.56
CA LEU A 60 9.75 -5.82 4.61
C LEU A 60 10.16 -7.27 4.26
N SER A 61 11.07 -7.43 3.31
CA SER A 61 11.48 -8.72 2.80
C SER A 61 12.22 -9.57 3.84
N ARG A 62 12.29 -10.88 3.60
CA ARG A 62 13.05 -11.85 4.42
C ARG A 62 12.60 -11.90 5.88
N ASN A 63 11.29 -11.86 6.07
CA ASN A 63 10.66 -11.97 7.38
C ASN A 63 9.81 -13.25 7.46
N LYS A 64 8.96 -13.33 8.49
CA LYS A 64 7.97 -14.40 8.65
C LYS A 64 6.58 -13.78 8.79
N PHE A 65 6.27 -12.77 7.97
CA PHE A 65 4.93 -12.18 7.94
C PHE A 65 3.97 -13.19 7.32
N GLU A 66 2.83 -13.36 7.97
CA GLU A 66 1.77 -14.31 7.65
C GLU A 66 0.45 -13.53 7.52
N GLY A 67 -0.54 -14.13 6.89
CA GLY A 67 -1.81 -13.48 6.58
C GLY A 67 -1.81 -12.78 5.23
N GLU A 68 -2.87 -12.04 4.96
CA GLU A 68 -3.09 -11.37 3.68
C GLU A 68 -2.41 -10.00 3.61
N ILE A 69 -2.13 -9.54 2.39
CA ILE A 69 -1.73 -8.15 2.16
C ILE A 69 -2.99 -7.28 2.29
N PRO A 70 -3.05 -6.31 3.22
CA PRO A 70 -4.25 -5.52 3.43
C PRO A 70 -4.49 -4.53 2.29
N ASP A 71 -5.77 -4.31 1.93
CA ASP A 71 -6.15 -3.38 0.85
C ASP A 71 -5.65 -1.94 1.08
N VAL A 72 -5.45 -1.54 2.34
CA VAL A 72 -4.93 -0.21 2.73
C VAL A 72 -3.54 0.09 2.14
N ILE A 73 -2.79 -0.93 1.69
CA ILE A 73 -1.50 -0.71 0.99
C ILE A 73 -1.67 0.20 -0.23
N GLY A 74 -2.84 0.17 -0.89
CA GLY A 74 -3.16 1.01 -2.03
C GLY A 74 -3.34 2.49 -1.72
N GLU A 75 -3.39 2.89 -0.44
CA GLU A 75 -3.48 4.29 -0.02
C GLU A 75 -2.11 4.97 0.08
N LEU A 76 -1.02 4.21 -0.07
CA LEU A 76 0.36 4.70 -0.02
C LEU A 76 0.80 5.32 -1.35
N HIS A 77 0.06 6.30 -1.86
CA HIS A 77 0.23 6.90 -3.19
C HIS A 77 1.63 7.48 -3.48
N ALA A 78 2.43 7.78 -2.44
CA ALA A 78 3.80 8.29 -2.58
C ALA A 78 4.86 7.19 -2.75
N LEU A 79 4.46 5.91 -2.70
CA LEU A 79 5.38 4.78 -2.74
C LEU A 79 5.97 4.58 -4.13
N VAL A 80 7.30 4.36 -4.17
CA VAL A 80 8.11 4.11 -5.36
C VAL A 80 8.64 2.67 -5.38
N GLY A 81 8.92 2.09 -4.22
CA GLY A 81 9.37 0.70 -4.08
C GLY A 81 8.58 -0.04 -3.00
N LEU A 82 8.10 -1.24 -3.32
CA LEU A 82 7.46 -2.15 -2.38
C LEU A 82 8.11 -3.53 -2.49
N ASN A 83 8.82 -3.93 -1.44
CA ASN A 83 9.41 -5.25 -1.34
C ASN A 83 8.82 -6.02 -0.15
N LEU A 84 8.01 -7.03 -0.45
CA LEU A 84 7.40 -7.94 0.52
C LEU A 84 7.92 -9.38 0.37
N SER A 85 9.01 -9.57 -0.39
CA SER A 85 9.47 -10.90 -0.78
C SER A 85 10.00 -11.75 0.38
N HIS A 86 10.08 -13.06 0.18
CA HIS A 86 10.59 -14.01 1.18
C HIS A 86 9.85 -13.88 2.52
N ASN A 87 8.54 -13.98 2.48
CA ASN A 87 7.66 -14.03 3.64
C ASN A 87 6.76 -15.26 3.55
N ARG A 88 5.68 -15.28 4.33
CA ARG A 88 4.65 -16.32 4.35
C ARG A 88 3.27 -15.71 4.08
N LEU A 89 3.22 -14.65 3.27
CA LEU A 89 1.97 -13.97 2.94
C LEU A 89 1.08 -14.87 2.10
N THR A 90 -0.21 -14.85 2.38
CA THR A 90 -1.25 -15.69 1.77
C THR A 90 -2.34 -14.82 1.14
N GLY A 91 -3.34 -15.44 0.52
CA GLY A 91 -4.47 -14.72 -0.06
C GLY A 91 -4.14 -14.10 -1.42
N HIS A 92 -4.97 -13.17 -1.87
CA HIS A 92 -4.86 -12.57 -3.20
C HIS A 92 -3.97 -11.33 -3.17
N ILE A 93 -3.42 -10.95 -4.33
CA ILE A 93 -2.83 -9.62 -4.50
C ILE A 93 -3.99 -8.60 -4.49
N PRO A 94 -3.97 -7.59 -3.61
CA PRO A 94 -5.00 -6.55 -3.55
C PRO A 94 -5.13 -5.77 -4.85
N LYS A 95 -6.37 -5.61 -5.33
CA LYS A 95 -6.66 -4.75 -6.50
C LYS A 95 -6.26 -3.29 -6.26
N SER A 96 -6.34 -2.85 -5.00
CA SER A 96 -5.97 -1.49 -4.58
C SER A 96 -4.51 -1.16 -4.85
N MET A 97 -3.61 -2.15 -5.00
CA MET A 97 -2.23 -1.90 -5.41
C MET A 97 -2.14 -1.20 -6.77
N GLY A 98 -3.16 -1.32 -7.64
CA GLY A 98 -3.24 -0.56 -8.89
C GLY A 98 -3.31 0.97 -8.70
N ASN A 99 -3.56 1.46 -7.49
CA ASN A 99 -3.57 2.89 -7.16
C ASN A 99 -2.16 3.47 -6.91
N LEU A 100 -1.13 2.62 -6.80
CA LEU A 100 0.25 3.03 -6.50
C LEU A 100 0.96 3.55 -7.76
N THR A 101 0.40 4.56 -8.41
CA THR A 101 0.84 4.99 -9.76
C THR A 101 2.28 5.51 -9.85
N ASN A 102 2.92 5.81 -8.71
CA ASN A 102 4.34 6.20 -8.62
C ASN A 102 5.29 5.02 -8.40
N LEU A 103 4.77 3.78 -8.31
CA LEU A 103 5.56 2.60 -8.03
C LEU A 103 6.45 2.24 -9.23
N GLU A 104 7.75 2.16 -8.99
CA GLU A 104 8.79 1.77 -9.94
C GLU A 104 9.28 0.33 -9.70
N SER A 105 9.19 -0.16 -8.46
CA SER A 105 9.61 -1.53 -8.10
C SER A 105 8.61 -2.24 -7.21
N LEU A 106 8.18 -3.43 -7.64
CA LEU A 106 7.29 -4.32 -6.89
C LEU A 106 7.87 -5.74 -6.82
N ASP A 107 8.21 -6.19 -5.62
CA ASP A 107 8.65 -7.56 -5.36
C ASP A 107 7.74 -8.23 -4.33
N LEU A 108 6.95 -9.20 -4.80
CA LEU A 108 6.08 -10.05 -3.98
C LEU A 108 6.55 -11.52 -3.99
N SER A 109 7.75 -11.77 -4.52
CA SER A 109 8.23 -13.13 -4.76
C SER A 109 8.46 -13.94 -3.49
N SER A 110 8.48 -15.26 -3.62
CA SER A 110 8.72 -16.19 -2.50
C SER A 110 7.73 -15.96 -1.34
N ASN A 111 6.45 -16.05 -1.65
CA ASN A 111 5.33 -16.03 -0.70
C ASN A 111 4.38 -17.20 -1.02
N MET A 112 3.17 -17.20 -0.45
CA MET A 112 2.10 -18.19 -0.69
C MET A 112 0.85 -17.50 -1.28
N LEU A 113 1.03 -16.46 -2.10
CA LEU A 113 -0.07 -15.71 -2.71
C LEU A 113 -0.79 -16.58 -3.75
N ILE A 114 -2.12 -16.48 -3.80
CA ILE A 114 -2.99 -17.29 -4.64
C ILE A 114 -3.83 -16.43 -5.60
N GLY A 115 -4.46 -17.10 -6.56
CA GLY A 115 -5.44 -16.48 -7.46
C GLY A 115 -4.78 -15.75 -8.63
N VAL A 116 -5.56 -14.90 -9.30
CA VAL A 116 -5.09 -14.19 -10.51
C VAL A 116 -4.30 -12.93 -10.17
N ILE A 117 -3.37 -12.55 -11.05
CA ILE A 117 -2.76 -11.23 -11.01
C ILE A 117 -3.84 -10.19 -11.36
N PRO A 118 -4.14 -9.21 -10.48
CA PRO A 118 -5.16 -8.21 -10.74
C PRO A 118 -4.85 -7.39 -12.00
N THR A 119 -5.83 -7.25 -12.88
CA THR A 119 -5.72 -6.38 -14.07
C THR A 119 -5.41 -4.93 -13.72
N GLU A 120 -5.80 -4.49 -12.52
CA GLU A 120 -5.59 -3.17 -11.96
C GLU A 120 -4.08 -2.84 -11.83
N LEU A 121 -3.20 -3.84 -11.71
CA LEU A 121 -1.75 -3.62 -11.70
C LEU A 121 -1.22 -3.06 -13.03
N THR A 122 -1.97 -3.20 -14.12
CA THR A 122 -1.60 -2.58 -15.41
C THR A 122 -1.65 -1.05 -15.38
N ASN A 123 -2.25 -0.45 -14.34
CA ASN A 123 -2.26 1.00 -14.12
C ASN A 123 -0.91 1.56 -13.62
N LEU A 124 0.01 0.68 -13.19
CA LEU A 124 1.34 1.03 -12.70
C LEU A 124 2.27 1.39 -13.86
N ASN A 125 2.06 2.57 -14.44
CA ASN A 125 2.75 3.01 -15.65
C ASN A 125 4.24 3.30 -15.45
N SER A 126 4.66 3.57 -14.20
CA SER A 126 6.06 3.81 -13.82
C SER A 126 6.81 2.53 -13.44
N LEU A 127 6.16 1.37 -13.46
CA LEU A 127 6.77 0.12 -12.98
C LEU A 127 7.87 -0.36 -13.91
N GLU A 128 9.10 -0.45 -13.40
CA GLU A 128 10.30 -0.89 -14.11
C GLU A 128 10.75 -2.29 -13.66
N VAL A 129 10.46 -2.65 -12.41
CA VAL A 129 10.82 -3.94 -11.83
C VAL A 129 9.58 -4.62 -11.25
N LEU A 130 9.29 -5.83 -11.73
CA LEU A 130 8.25 -6.70 -11.21
C LEU A 130 8.83 -8.08 -10.91
N ASN A 131 8.59 -8.59 -9.71
CA ASN A 131 8.85 -9.98 -9.38
C ASN A 131 7.69 -10.58 -8.57
N LEU A 132 6.97 -11.51 -9.20
CA LEU A 132 5.87 -12.28 -8.63
C LEU A 132 6.22 -13.78 -8.54
N SER A 133 7.47 -14.15 -8.84
CA SER A 133 7.91 -15.54 -8.88
C SER A 133 7.74 -16.26 -7.54
N ASN A 134 7.65 -17.59 -7.58
CA ASN A 134 7.60 -18.45 -6.40
C ASN A 134 6.41 -18.10 -5.49
N ASN A 135 5.20 -18.19 -6.04
CA ASN A 135 3.92 -18.07 -5.34
C ASN A 135 2.99 -19.21 -5.83
N HIS A 136 1.68 -19.04 -5.70
CA HIS A 136 0.65 -19.97 -6.20
C HIS A 136 -0.35 -19.22 -7.09
N LEU A 137 0.13 -18.26 -7.87
CA LEU A 137 -0.70 -17.45 -8.76
C LEU A 137 -1.13 -18.27 -9.98
N VAL A 138 -2.35 -18.04 -10.46
CA VAL A 138 -2.92 -18.79 -11.58
C VAL A 138 -3.55 -17.84 -12.60
N GLY A 139 -3.89 -18.36 -13.77
CA GLY A 139 -4.56 -17.60 -14.82
C GLY A 139 -3.60 -16.87 -15.76
N GLU A 140 -4.15 -15.97 -16.57
CA GLU A 140 -3.37 -15.23 -17.57
C GLU A 140 -2.66 -14.03 -16.96
N ILE A 141 -1.45 -13.75 -17.46
CA ILE A 141 -0.74 -12.50 -17.14
C ILE A 141 -1.52 -11.32 -17.77
N PRO A 142 -1.90 -10.30 -16.98
CA PRO A 142 -2.58 -9.12 -17.50
C PRO A 142 -1.77 -8.43 -18.60
N LYS A 143 -2.45 -8.03 -19.68
CA LYS A 143 -1.82 -7.29 -20.78
C LYS A 143 -1.86 -5.80 -20.47
N GLY A 144 -0.69 -5.19 -20.37
CA GLY A 144 -0.52 -3.76 -20.14
C GLY A 144 0.81 -3.27 -20.68
N LYS A 145 0.98 -1.96 -20.91
CA LYS A 145 2.20 -1.41 -21.54
C LYS A 145 3.48 -1.92 -20.87
N GLN A 146 3.59 -1.78 -19.55
CA GLN A 146 4.75 -2.27 -18.79
C GLN A 146 4.67 -3.77 -18.52
N PHE A 147 3.48 -4.32 -18.25
CA PHE A 147 3.33 -5.76 -17.98
C PHE A 147 3.81 -6.66 -19.11
N ASN A 148 3.72 -6.18 -20.36
CA ASN A 148 4.20 -6.90 -21.53
C ASN A 148 5.74 -6.88 -21.70
N THR A 149 6.48 -6.08 -20.91
CA THR A 149 7.94 -5.94 -21.03
C THR A 149 8.71 -6.85 -20.06
N PHE A 150 8.05 -7.36 -19.02
CA PHE A 150 8.69 -8.23 -18.02
C PHE A 150 8.97 -9.62 -18.59
N SER A 151 10.10 -10.22 -18.19
CA SER A 151 10.48 -11.57 -18.60
C SER A 151 9.68 -12.64 -17.88
N ASN A 152 9.73 -13.88 -18.39
CA ASN A 152 9.09 -15.02 -17.74
C ASN A 152 9.61 -15.26 -16.31
N ASP A 153 10.85 -14.88 -16.03
CA ASP A 153 11.47 -15.01 -14.71
C ASP A 153 10.71 -14.22 -13.63
N SER A 154 10.06 -13.10 -14.00
CA SER A 154 9.18 -12.33 -13.11
C SER A 154 7.96 -13.13 -12.62
N TYR A 155 7.64 -14.26 -13.25
CA TYR A 155 6.45 -15.07 -12.98
C TYR A 155 6.76 -16.54 -12.70
N GLU A 156 8.04 -16.95 -12.76
CA GLU A 156 8.45 -18.35 -12.62
C GLU A 156 8.00 -18.97 -11.28
N GLY A 157 7.71 -20.27 -11.26
CA GLY A 157 7.40 -20.99 -10.01
C GLY A 157 6.03 -20.67 -9.41
N ASN A 158 5.08 -20.23 -10.25
CA ASN A 158 3.65 -20.10 -9.96
C ASN A 158 2.85 -21.27 -10.54
#